data_AF-A0A5F2I1F4-F1
#
_entry.id   AF-A0A5F2I1F4-F1
#
_cell.length_a   1.000
_cell.length_b   1.000
_cell.length_c   1.000
_cell.angle_alpha   90.00
_cell.angle_beta   90.00
_cell.angle_gamma   90.00
#
_symmetry.space_group_name_H-M   'P 1'
#
loop_
_entity.id
_entity.type
_entity.pdbx_description
1 polymer ?
#
loop_
_entity_poly.entity_id
_entity_poly.type
_entity_poly.pdbx_seq_one_letter_code
_entity_poly.pdbx_strand_id
1 'polypeptide(L)' 'MSENRKLAAILAADVVGYSRLASADEDRTLARLRALRSDLIDPIIAVHNGRVIKRTGDGALVEFRSVVDA' A
#
# COMPACT_ATOMS: atom_id res chain seq x y z
N MET A 1 -6.12 -28.78 -8.70
CA MET A 1 -5.56 -27.41 -8.66
C MET A 1 -4.26 -27.49 -7.90
N SER A 2 -3.11 -27.34 -8.55
CA SER A 2 -1.83 -27.29 -7.83
C SER A 2 -1.77 -26.00 -7.02
N GLU A 3 -1.59 -26.11 -5.71
CA GLU A 3 -1.35 -24.95 -4.85
C GLU A 3 0.00 -24.33 -5.22
N ASN A 4 -0.01 -23.07 -5.66
CA ASN A 4 1.23 -22.34 -5.92
C ASN A 4 1.76 -21.78 -4.59
N ARG A 5 2.75 -22.46 -4.01
CA ARG A 5 3.42 -22.06 -2.76
C ARG A 5 4.73 -21.34 -3.11
N LYS A 6 4.96 -20.19 -2.49
CA LYS A 6 6.21 -19.43 -2.62
C LYS A 6 6.55 -18.72 -1.31
N LEU A 7 7.83 -18.45 -1.10
CA LEU A 7 8.30 -17.52 -0.08
C LEU A 7 8.17 -16.09 -0.64
N ALA A 8 7.67 -15.15 0.17
CA ALA A 8 7.52 -13.76 -0.22
C ALA A 8 7.69 -12.84 1.00
N ALA A 9 8.18 -11.62 0.77
CA ALA A 9 8.17 -10.57 1.78
C ALA A 9 6.86 -9.77 1.66
N ILE A 10 6.18 -9.55 2.79
CA ILE A 10 4.90 -8.86 2.84
C ILE A 10 5.07 -7.57 3.64
N LEU A 11 4.85 -6.43 2.99
CA LEU A 11 4.77 -5.12 3.61
C LEU A 11 3.30 -4.81 3.92
N ALA A 12 3.02 -4.46 5.18
CA ALA A 12 1.76 -3.90 5.62
C ALA A 12 1.97 -2.43 6.02
N ALA A 13 1.24 -1.52 5.40
CA ALA A 13 1.34 -0.09 5.65
C ALA A 13 -0.04 0.53 5.85
N ASP A 14 -0.12 1.56 6.70
CA ASP A 14 -1.37 2.25 7.03
C ASP A 14 -1.14 3.73 7.33
N VAL A 15 -2.19 4.55 7.24
CA VAL A 15 -2.07 6.00 7.46
C VAL A 15 -2.25 6.33 8.94
N VAL A 16 -1.18 6.84 9.56
CA VAL A 16 -1.22 7.23 10.97
C VAL A 16 -2.27 8.32 11.21
N GLY A 17 -3.23 8.02 12.09
CA GLY A 17 -4.27 8.96 12.49
C GLY A 17 -5.32 9.23 11.42
N TYR A 18 -5.49 8.33 10.44
CA TYR A 18 -6.46 8.48 9.36
C TYR A 18 -7.86 8.82 9.84
N SER A 19 -8.40 8.11 10.84
CA SER A 19 -9.74 8.39 11.37
C SER A 19 -9.90 9.83 11.85
N ARG A 20 -8.89 10.41 12.51
CA ARG A 20 -8.90 11.80 12.97
C ARG A 20 -8.85 12.77 11.79
N LEU A 21 -8.03 12.49 10.78
CA LEU A 21 -7.91 13.33 9.58
C LEU A 21 -9.20 13.31 8.76
N ALA A 22 -9.75 12.12 8.50
CA ALA A 22 -11.01 11.94 7.79
C ALA A 22 -12.19 12.54 8.55
N SER A 23 -12.22 12.45 9.89
CA SER A 23 -13.28 13.10 10.69
C SER A 23 -13.27 14.63 10.61
N ALA A 24 -12.10 15.23 10.34
CA ALA A 24 -11.97 16.68 10.22
C ALA A 24 -12.34 17.14 8.80
N ASP A 25 -11.92 16.38 7.79
CA ASP A 25 -12.20 16.65 6.37
C ASP A 25 -11.95 15.38 5.54
N GLU A 26 -13.02 14.65 5.24
CA GLU A 26 -12.94 13.35 4.55
C GLU A 26 -12.50 13.51 3.10
N ASP A 27 -13.13 14.41 2.35
CA ASP A 27 -12.87 14.62 0.92
C ASP A 27 -11.42 15.03 0.68
N ARG A 28 -10.90 15.97 1.49
CA ARG A 28 -9.51 16.41 1.38
C ARG A 28 -8.53 15.31 1.77
N THR A 29 -8.85 14.52 2.79
CA THR A 29 -8.00 13.40 3.23
C THR A 29 -7.93 12.33 2.14
N LEU A 30 -9.06 11.98 1.54
CA LEU A 30 -9.15 11.02 0.43
C LEU A 30 -8.41 11.54 -0.82
N ALA A 31 -8.58 12.81 -1.18
CA ALA A 31 -7.89 13.40 -2.33
C ALA A 31 -6.36 13.35 -2.15
N ARG A 32 -5.86 13.70 -0.96
CA ARG A 32 -4.43 13.63 -0.63
C ARG A 32 -3.90 12.20 -0.64
N LEU A 33 -4.64 11.25 -0.07
CA LEU A 33 -4.26 9.84 -0.08
C LEU A 33 -4.19 9.29 -1.51
N ARG A 34 -5.13 9.68 -2.39
CA ARG A 34 -5.10 9.29 -3.81
C ARG A 34 -3.88 9.85 -4.53
N ALA A 35 -3.57 11.13 -4.34
CA ALA A 35 -2.38 11.75 -4.92
C ALA A 35 -1.09 11.10 -4.41
N LEU A 36 -0.97 10.87 -3.09
CA LEU A 36 0.20 10.18 -2.53
C LEU A 36 0.37 8.77 -3.10
N ARG A 37 -0.75 8.06 -3.32
CA ARG A 37 -0.73 6.73 -3.94
C ARG A 37 -0.25 6.78 -5.39
N SER A 38 -0.82 7.66 -6.22
CA SER A 38 -0.47 7.73 -7.65
C SER A 38 0.93 8.29 -7.90
N ASP A 39 1.33 9.29 -7.12
CA ASP A 39 2.48 10.12 -7.44
C ASP A 39 3.75 9.63 -6.75
N LEU A 40 3.62 8.86 -5.66
CA LEU A 40 4.74 8.42 -4.85
C LEU A 40 4.72 6.92 -4.51
N ILE A 41 3.67 6.43 -3.87
CA ILE A 41 3.67 5.07 -3.30
C ILE A 41 3.68 4.00 -4.41
N ASP A 42 2.75 4.06 -5.36
CA ASP A 42 2.66 3.05 -6.42
C ASP A 42 3.91 3.08 -7.34
N PRO A 43 4.46 4.25 -7.73
CA PRO A 43 5.73 4.31 -8.46
C PRO A 43 6.91 3.69 -7.69
N ILE A 44 7.07 3.97 -6.40
CA ILE A 44 8.16 3.40 -5.60
C ILE A 44 8.01 1.89 -5.48
N ILE A 45 6.80 1.39 -5.19
CA ILE A 45 6.53 -0.04 -5.17
C ILE A 45 6.95 -0.69 -6.49
N ALA A 46 6.64 -0.07 -7.63
CA ALA A 46 7.01 -0.59 -8.94
C ALA A 46 8.54 -0.58 -9.18
N VAL A 47 9.24 0.49 -8.78
CA VAL A 47 10.72 0.57 -8.86
C VAL A 47 11.38 -0.57 -8.10
N HIS A 48 10.81 -0.97 -6.97
CA HIS A 48 11.29 -2.08 -6.15
C HIS A 48 10.66 -3.43 -6.51
N ASN A 49 10.05 -3.59 -7.69
CA ASN A 49 9.43 -4.84 -8.15
C ASN A 49 8.36 -5.41 -7.20
N GLY A 50 7.75 -4.55 -6.38
CA GLY A 50 6.66 -4.90 -5.49
C GLY A 50 5.33 -4.96 -6.22
N ARG A 51 4.38 -5.68 -5.63
CA ARG A 51 3.01 -5.82 -6.14
C ARG A 51 2.01 -5.57 -5.04
N VAL A 52 1.14 -4.60 -5.23
CA VAL A 52 0.01 -4.39 -4.32
C VAL A 52 -0.95 -5.58 -4.42
N ILE A 53 -1.08 -6.36 -3.35
CA ILE A 53 -1.98 -7.51 -3.30
C ILE A 53 -3.39 -7.13 -2.85
N LYS A 54 -3.50 -6.12 -1.99
CA LYS A 54 -4.79 -5.63 -1.47
C LYS A 54 -4.67 -4.19 -0.99
N ARG A 55 -5.73 -3.42 -1.18
CA ARG A 55 -5.96 -2.13 -0.51
C ARG A 55 -7.19 -2.26 0.36
N THR A 56 -7.12 -1.78 1.60
CA THR A 56 -8.25 -1.82 2.54
C THR A 56 -8.35 -0.45 3.20
N GLY A 57 -9.26 0.41 2.71
CA GLY A 57 -9.35 1.80 3.17
C GLY A 57 -8.07 2.58 2.87
N ASP A 58 -7.44 3.09 3.92
CA ASP A 58 -6.14 3.76 3.93
C ASP A 58 -4.95 2.80 3.93
N GLY A 59 -5.16 1.57 4.40
CA GLY A 59 -4.15 0.52 4.45
C GLY A 59 -3.84 -0.14 3.10
N ALA A 60 -2.63 -0.68 3.01
CA ALA A 60 -2.12 -1.43 1.86
C ALA A 60 -1.34 -2.67 2.30
N LEU A 61 -1.48 -3.74 1.50
CA LEU A 61 -0.64 -4.92 1.55
C LEU A 61 0.12 -5.06 0.24
N VAL A 62 1.43 -5.18 0.33
CA VAL A 62 2.34 -5.24 -0.83
C VAL A 62 3.22 -6.48 -0.69
N GLU A 63 3.36 -7.21 -1.79
CA GLU A 63 4.19 -8.41 -1.90
C GLU A 63 5.48 -8.09 -2.68
N PHE A 64 6.61 -8.52 -2.15
CA PHE A 64 7.93 -8.48 -2.79
C PHE A 64 8.54 -9.87 -2.88
N ARG A 65 9.44 -10.07 -3.85
CA ARG A 65 10.18 -11.34 -4.02
C ARG A 65 11.35 -11.48 -3.05
N SER A 66 11.83 -10.36 -2.50
CA SER A 66 12.97 -10.29 -1.59
C SER A 66 12.66 -9.32 -0.45
N VAL A 67 13.26 -9.54 0.72
CA VAL A 67 13.18 -8.62 1.86
C VAL A 67 13.96 -7.33 1.59
N VAL A 68 14.99 -7.38 0.72
CA VAL A 68 15.79 -6.18 0.37
C VAL A 68 15.02 -5.21 -0.53
N ASP A 69 14.04 -5.72 -1.28
CA ASP A 69 13.18 -4.91 -2.13
C ASP A 69 12.02 -4.26 -1.36
N ALA A 70 11.66 -4.80 -0.18
CA ALA A 70 10.53 -4.36 0.63
C ALA A 70 10.89 -3.19 1.54
#